data_AF-A0A3E0C577-F1
#
_entry.id   AF-A0A3E0C577-F1
#
_cell.length_a   1.000
_cell.length_b   1.000
_cell.length_c   1.000
_cell.angle_alpha   90.00
_cell.angle_beta   90.00
_cell.angle_gamma   90.00
#
_symmetry.space_group_name_H-M   'P 1'
#
loop_
_entity.id
_entity.type
_entity.pdbx_description
1 polymer ?
#
loop_
_entity_poly.entity_id
_entity_poly.type
_entity_poly.pdbx_seq_one_letter_code
_entity_poly.pdbx_strand_id
1 'polypeptide(L)'
;MSGSIDADLDRPIWAALTTKQAHLGYGDALARRYHLDVAPFAALASETPAAYRALLQLLLPHEQAAVLRSGESIVPLDGLQVTHAGVIHQMIARHRTAASADDRDVIRLGNADGKDMLDLAQKTKPGPFGKRTGEMGNYIGIREQGRLIAMAGERMRVDGYVEISAVCVDENYRGRGLAGRLIKVLRREIEQRGDTPFLHVFSNNTSAIGLYERLGFELRRTFQLTRVGHADSRSAAVV
;
A
#
# COMPACT_ATOMS: atom_id res chain seq x y z
N MET A 1 -9.93 -20.91 14.03
CA MET A 1 -10.50 -19.65 13.52
C MET A 1 -9.53 -18.84 12.62
N SER A 2 -8.32 -19.34 12.31
CA SER A 2 -7.33 -18.59 11.49
C SER A 2 -7.67 -18.47 10.01
N GLY A 3 -8.50 -19.36 9.45
CA GLY A 3 -8.84 -19.34 8.02
C GLY A 3 -9.71 -18.15 7.59
N SER A 4 -10.46 -17.53 8.50
CA SER A 4 -11.38 -16.42 8.18
C SER A 4 -10.67 -15.06 8.12
N ILE A 5 -9.67 -14.83 8.97
CA ILE A 5 -8.99 -13.53 9.10
C ILE A 5 -7.98 -13.35 7.96
N ASP A 6 -7.32 -14.43 7.53
CA ASP A 6 -6.46 -14.40 6.34
C ASP A 6 -7.25 -14.02 5.08
N ALA A 7 -8.55 -14.32 4.97
CA ALA A 7 -9.35 -14.02 3.77
C ALA A 7 -9.44 -12.51 3.48
N ASP A 8 -9.41 -11.66 4.50
CA ASP A 8 -9.46 -10.20 4.31
C ASP A 8 -8.22 -9.65 3.62
N LEU A 9 -7.07 -10.34 3.75
CA LEU A 9 -5.85 -10.01 3.01
C LEU A 9 -5.93 -10.33 1.52
N ASP A 10 -6.98 -11.01 1.05
CA ASP A 10 -7.24 -11.18 -0.38
C ASP A 10 -7.82 -9.91 -1.02
N ARG A 11 -8.42 -9.03 -0.21
CA ARG A 11 -8.96 -7.74 -0.61
C ARG A 11 -8.60 -6.66 0.42
N PRO A 12 -7.30 -6.40 0.67
CA PRO A 12 -6.87 -5.58 1.81
C PRO A 12 -7.34 -4.13 1.70
N ILE A 13 -7.43 -3.59 0.48
CA ILE A 13 -7.99 -2.26 0.23
C ILE A 13 -9.48 -2.20 0.60
N TRP A 14 -10.26 -3.23 0.22
CA TRP A 14 -11.69 -3.32 0.55
C TRP A 14 -11.91 -3.44 2.05
N ALA A 15 -11.21 -4.38 2.69
CA ALA A 15 -11.30 -4.61 4.13
C ALA A 15 -10.97 -3.33 4.91
N ALA A 16 -9.88 -2.64 4.56
CA ALA A 16 -9.51 -1.38 5.19
C ALA A 16 -10.60 -0.29 5.03
N LEU A 17 -11.09 -0.07 3.81
CA LEU A 17 -12.09 0.97 3.49
C LEU A 17 -13.51 0.67 3.97
N THR A 18 -13.80 -0.56 4.40
CA THR A 18 -15.08 -0.95 5.00
C THR A 18 -15.02 -1.06 6.52
N THR A 19 -13.82 -0.96 7.12
CA THR A 19 -13.60 -1.11 8.57
C THR A 19 -12.75 0.05 9.12
N LYS A 20 -11.53 -0.24 9.60
CA LYS A 20 -10.62 0.65 10.36
C LYS A 20 -10.29 1.96 9.63
N GLN A 21 -10.37 1.99 8.30
CA GLN A 21 -9.99 3.15 7.47
C GLN A 21 -11.16 3.68 6.62
N ALA A 22 -12.41 3.37 6.98
CA ALA A 22 -13.59 3.88 6.27
C ALA A 22 -13.63 5.42 6.19
N HIS A 23 -13.11 6.12 7.20
CA HIS A 23 -13.03 7.58 7.25
C HIS A 23 -12.00 8.21 6.27
N LEU A 24 -11.13 7.40 5.65
CA LEU A 24 -10.11 7.86 4.69
C LEU A 24 -10.55 7.71 3.23
N GLY A 25 -11.79 7.27 2.99
CA GLY A 25 -12.31 7.06 1.66
C GLY A 25 -13.82 7.21 1.58
N TYR A 26 -14.34 6.88 0.41
CA TYR A 26 -15.76 7.00 0.09
C TYR A 26 -16.16 5.94 -0.95
N GLY A 27 -17.46 5.75 -1.10
CA GLY A 27 -18.05 4.75 -1.99
C GLY A 27 -19.26 4.09 -1.35
N ASP A 28 -19.64 2.93 -1.88
CA ASP A 28 -20.85 2.21 -1.52
C ASP A 28 -20.57 0.74 -1.15
N ALA A 29 -21.58 -0.13 -1.31
CA ALA A 29 -21.49 -1.56 -1.04
C ALA A 29 -20.81 -2.36 -2.16
N LEU A 30 -20.56 -1.75 -3.32
CA LEU A 30 -19.98 -2.39 -4.50
C LEU A 30 -18.55 -1.93 -4.79
N ALA A 31 -18.28 -0.63 -4.61
CA ALA A 31 -16.97 -0.05 -4.86
C ALA A 31 -16.62 1.02 -3.82
N ARG A 32 -15.35 1.08 -3.44
CA ARG A 32 -14.81 2.11 -2.55
C ARG A 32 -13.43 2.55 -3.00
N ARG A 33 -13.07 3.80 -2.70
CA ARG A 33 -11.74 4.35 -2.94
C ARG A 33 -11.28 5.24 -1.81
N TYR A 34 -9.98 5.33 -1.63
CA TYR A 34 -9.40 6.37 -0.77
C TYR A 34 -9.58 7.75 -1.41
N HIS A 35 -9.58 8.79 -0.58
CA HIS A 35 -9.38 10.15 -1.08
C HIS A 35 -8.02 10.25 -1.81
N LEU A 36 -7.97 11.02 -2.89
CA LEU A 36 -6.79 11.13 -3.75
C LEU A 36 -5.55 11.64 -3.04
N ASP A 37 -5.74 12.51 -2.06
CA ASP A 37 -4.68 13.07 -1.24
C ASP A 37 -4.16 12.07 -0.19
N VAL A 38 -4.92 11.03 0.15
CA VAL A 38 -4.53 9.91 1.02
C VAL A 38 -3.80 8.83 0.21
N ALA A 39 -4.44 8.25 -0.80
CA ALA A 39 -3.85 7.20 -1.63
C ALA A 39 -4.64 6.99 -2.94
N PRO A 40 -4.01 6.56 -4.04
CA PRO A 40 -4.68 6.36 -5.32
C PRO A 40 -5.37 4.98 -5.42
N PHE A 41 -5.68 4.31 -4.31
CA PHE A 41 -6.21 2.95 -4.33
C PHE A 41 -7.74 2.92 -4.30
N ALA A 42 -8.30 1.92 -4.98
CA ALA A 42 -9.70 1.56 -4.91
C ALA A 42 -9.86 0.04 -4.81
N ALA A 43 -11.05 -0.39 -4.39
CA ALA A 43 -11.42 -1.79 -4.33
C ALA A 43 -12.88 -2.01 -4.69
N LEU A 44 -13.14 -3.23 -5.14
CA LEU A 44 -14.46 -3.76 -5.45
C LEU A 44 -14.83 -4.79 -4.39
N ALA A 45 -16.11 -4.86 -4.04
CA ALA A 45 -16.65 -5.93 -3.19
C ALA A 45 -16.44 -7.31 -3.83
N SER A 46 -16.60 -7.35 -5.15
CA SER A 46 -16.37 -8.50 -6.02
C SER A 46 -16.05 -8.02 -7.44
N GLU A 47 -15.32 -8.81 -8.22
CA GLU A 47 -14.93 -8.46 -9.60
C GLU A 47 -16.12 -8.68 -10.57
N THR A 48 -17.19 -7.89 -10.40
CA THR A 48 -18.41 -7.96 -11.23
C THR A 48 -18.60 -6.69 -12.07
N PRO A 49 -19.30 -6.75 -13.22
CA PRO A 49 -19.59 -5.55 -14.03
C PRO A 49 -20.30 -4.44 -13.24
N ALA A 50 -21.19 -4.78 -12.30
CA ALA A 50 -21.86 -3.81 -11.45
C ALA A 50 -20.89 -3.07 -10.53
N ALA A 51 -19.92 -3.78 -9.94
CA ALA A 51 -18.90 -3.17 -9.10
C ALA A 51 -17.95 -2.26 -9.90
N TYR A 52 -17.56 -2.65 -11.12
CA TYR A 52 -16.78 -1.78 -11.99
C TYR A 52 -17.54 -0.50 -12.39
N ARG A 53 -18.85 -0.59 -12.68
CA ARG A 53 -19.68 0.60 -12.92
C ARG A 53 -19.75 1.50 -11.69
N ALA A 54 -19.95 0.93 -10.51
CA ALA A 54 -19.93 1.68 -9.26
C ALA A 54 -18.58 2.38 -9.05
N LEU A 55 -17.45 1.70 -9.33
CA LEU A 55 -16.13 2.32 -9.26
C LEU A 55 -16.00 3.50 -10.24
N LEU A 56 -16.43 3.35 -11.49
CA LEU A 56 -16.39 4.44 -12.48
C LEU A 56 -17.18 5.68 -12.02
N GLN A 57 -18.30 5.51 -11.33
CA GLN A 57 -19.08 6.61 -10.76
C GLN A 57 -18.32 7.37 -9.65
N LEU A 58 -17.31 6.75 -9.02
CA LEU A 58 -16.45 7.38 -8.02
C LEU A 58 -15.25 8.12 -8.63
N LEU A 59 -15.01 7.99 -9.93
CA LEU A 59 -13.87 8.59 -10.62
C LEU A 59 -14.33 9.77 -11.47
N LEU A 60 -13.62 10.90 -11.39
CA LEU A 60 -13.73 11.92 -12.44
C LEU A 60 -13.23 11.35 -13.79
N PRO A 61 -13.64 11.91 -14.95
CA PRO A 61 -13.28 11.36 -16.25
C PRO A 61 -11.78 11.17 -16.52
N HIS A 62 -10.92 11.98 -15.89
CA HIS A 62 -9.47 11.94 -16.05
C HIS A 62 -8.76 11.18 -14.92
N GLU A 63 -9.50 10.70 -13.93
CA GLU A 63 -8.95 9.98 -12.79
C GLU A 63 -8.83 8.49 -13.08
N GLN A 64 -7.80 7.90 -12.48
CA GLN A 64 -7.61 6.47 -12.43
C GLN A 64 -7.35 6.04 -10.99
N ALA A 65 -7.82 4.86 -10.62
CA ALA A 65 -7.52 4.23 -9.35
C ALA A 65 -6.75 2.92 -9.54
N ALA A 66 -5.79 2.69 -8.66
CA ALA A 66 -5.05 1.44 -8.57
C ALA A 66 -5.88 0.40 -7.81
N VAL A 67 -6.11 -0.75 -8.44
CA VAL A 67 -6.89 -1.88 -7.89
C VAL A 67 -6.01 -3.11 -7.86
N LEU A 68 -5.99 -3.81 -6.72
CA LEU A 68 -5.39 -5.14 -6.59
C LEU A 68 -6.41 -6.19 -7.01
N ARG A 69 -6.03 -7.04 -7.97
CA ARG A 69 -6.90 -8.06 -8.55
C ARG A 69 -6.32 -9.45 -8.35
N SER A 70 -7.21 -10.41 -8.09
CA SER A 70 -6.85 -11.83 -8.01
C SER A 70 -7.15 -12.58 -9.31
N GLY A 71 -8.06 -12.06 -10.16
CA GLY A 71 -8.41 -12.66 -11.44
C GLY A 71 -7.52 -12.20 -12.60
N GLU A 72 -7.32 -13.10 -13.58
CA GLU A 72 -6.53 -12.80 -14.78
C GLU A 72 -7.32 -11.99 -15.83
N SER A 73 -8.62 -12.22 -15.95
CA SER A 73 -9.45 -11.59 -16.98
C SER A 73 -10.43 -10.58 -16.40
N ILE A 74 -10.68 -9.51 -17.14
CA ILE A 74 -11.74 -8.54 -16.87
C ILE A 74 -12.80 -8.78 -17.91
N VAL A 75 -14.06 -8.90 -17.49
CA VAL A 75 -15.17 -8.89 -18.43
C VAL A 75 -15.20 -7.51 -19.10
N PRO A 76 -15.05 -7.41 -20.43
CA PRO A 76 -15.10 -6.12 -21.12
C PRO A 76 -16.36 -5.35 -20.73
N LEU A 77 -16.17 -4.07 -20.40
CA LEU A 77 -17.25 -3.18 -19.99
C LEU A 77 -17.10 -1.87 -20.75
N ASP A 78 -18.18 -1.43 -21.41
CA ASP A 78 -18.20 -0.17 -22.13
C ASP A 78 -17.84 1.00 -21.21
N GLY A 79 -16.96 1.88 -21.68
CA GLY A 79 -16.49 3.03 -20.92
C GLY A 79 -15.43 2.72 -19.85
N LEU A 80 -15.01 1.45 -19.69
CA LEU A 80 -13.96 1.06 -18.74
C LEU A 80 -12.60 0.96 -19.45
N GLN A 81 -11.63 1.75 -19.01
CA GLN A 81 -10.22 1.56 -19.35
C GLN A 81 -9.54 0.83 -18.20
N VAL A 82 -8.86 -0.27 -18.52
CA VAL A 82 -7.98 -0.95 -17.56
C VAL A 82 -6.60 -1.14 -18.14
N THR A 83 -5.61 -0.64 -17.42
CA THR A 83 -4.19 -0.77 -17.78
C THR A 83 -3.48 -1.62 -16.76
N HIS A 84 -2.75 -2.64 -17.21
CA HIS A 84 -1.87 -3.43 -16.34
C HIS A 84 -0.70 -2.57 -15.87
N ALA A 85 -0.51 -2.48 -14.56
CA ALA A 85 0.54 -1.69 -13.94
C ALA A 85 1.67 -2.55 -13.34
N GLY A 86 1.48 -3.87 -13.29
CA GLY A 86 2.50 -4.81 -12.83
C GLY A 86 1.93 -5.96 -12.01
N VAL A 87 2.83 -6.82 -11.55
CA VAL A 87 2.54 -7.93 -10.64
C VAL A 87 3.12 -7.60 -9.27
N ILE A 88 2.33 -7.80 -8.22
CA ILE A 88 2.71 -7.48 -6.84
C ILE A 88 2.61 -8.74 -5.98
N HIS A 89 3.65 -9.02 -5.20
CA HIS A 89 3.64 -10.01 -4.14
C HIS A 89 3.21 -9.36 -2.83
N GLN A 90 2.25 -10.01 -2.17
CA GLN A 90 1.94 -9.76 -0.78
C GLN A 90 2.74 -10.72 0.07
N MET A 91 3.51 -10.17 1.00
CA MET A 91 4.33 -10.94 1.94
C MET A 91 3.85 -10.69 3.37
N ILE A 92 3.91 -11.71 4.22
CA ILE A 92 3.35 -11.69 5.57
C ILE A 92 4.37 -12.21 6.59
N ALA A 93 4.42 -11.58 7.76
CA ALA A 93 5.26 -11.97 8.87
C ALA A 93 4.47 -12.82 9.89
N ARG A 94 4.21 -14.10 9.57
CA ARG A 94 3.35 -14.98 10.40
C ARG A 94 3.92 -15.30 11.78
N HIS A 95 5.24 -15.42 11.86
CA HIS A 95 5.93 -15.82 13.08
C HIS A 95 6.53 -14.60 13.75
N ARG A 96 6.11 -14.27 14.97
CA ARG A 96 6.75 -13.20 15.77
C ARG A 96 8.24 -13.41 15.86
N THR A 97 9.03 -12.35 15.74
CA THR A 97 10.48 -12.45 15.97
C THR A 97 10.82 -12.03 17.38
N ALA A 98 11.71 -12.75 18.03
CA ALA A 98 12.35 -12.31 19.28
C ALA A 98 13.47 -11.28 19.03
N ALA A 99 13.67 -10.84 17.78
CA ALA A 99 14.81 -10.00 17.43
C ALA A 99 14.64 -8.58 18.01
N SER A 100 15.65 -8.13 18.76
CA SER A 100 15.75 -6.74 19.18
C SER A 100 15.82 -5.83 17.95
N ALA A 101 14.88 -4.88 17.86
CA ALA A 101 14.96 -3.81 16.90
C ALA A 101 15.79 -2.67 17.50
N ASP A 102 16.95 -2.39 16.91
CA ASP A 102 17.73 -1.19 17.24
C ASP A 102 16.97 0.05 16.80
N ASP A 103 16.41 0.78 17.75
CA ASP A 103 15.60 1.98 17.57
C ASP A 103 16.34 3.29 17.90
N ARG A 104 17.66 3.24 18.13
CA ARG A 104 18.46 4.46 18.36
C ARG A 104 18.26 5.45 17.20
N ASP A 105 18.08 6.73 17.48
CA ASP A 105 17.90 7.77 16.45
C ASP A 105 16.68 7.60 15.53
N VAL A 106 15.82 6.59 15.77
CA VAL A 106 14.54 6.43 15.07
C VAL A 106 13.54 7.36 15.74
N ILE A 107 12.98 8.27 14.95
CA ILE A 107 12.01 9.26 15.41
C ILE A 107 10.62 8.95 14.88
N ARG A 108 9.59 9.34 15.64
CA ARG A 108 8.22 9.36 15.14
C ARG A 108 8.06 10.56 14.21
N LEU A 109 7.45 10.32 13.05
CA LEU A 109 7.11 11.37 12.09
C LEU A 109 5.63 11.69 12.21
N GLY A 110 5.30 12.97 12.29
CA GLY A 110 3.93 13.47 12.39
C GLY A 110 3.61 14.52 11.33
N ASN A 111 2.51 15.24 11.51
CA ASN A 111 2.04 16.25 10.55
C ASN A 111 3.09 17.34 10.26
N ALA A 112 3.91 17.70 11.24
CA ALA A 112 4.98 18.68 11.08
C ALA A 112 6.09 18.20 10.13
N ASP A 113 6.28 16.89 9.98
CA ASP A 113 7.27 16.28 9.09
C ASP A 113 6.73 16.05 7.66
N GLY A 114 5.45 16.34 7.41
CA GLY A 114 4.76 15.96 6.16
C GLY A 114 5.44 16.46 4.89
N LYS A 115 6.06 17.66 4.94
CA LYS A 115 6.85 18.18 3.83
C LYS A 115 8.11 17.34 3.57
N ASP A 116 8.87 17.04 4.62
CA ASP A 116 10.11 16.26 4.51
C ASP A 116 9.83 14.83 4.04
N MET A 117 8.74 14.23 4.52
CA MET A 117 8.27 12.92 4.09
C MET A 117 7.92 12.92 2.59
N LEU A 118 7.17 13.93 2.13
CA LEU A 118 6.81 14.08 0.73
C LEU A 118 8.05 14.31 -0.15
N ASP A 119 8.96 15.19 0.27
CA ASP A 119 10.21 15.47 -0.45
C ASP A 119 11.06 14.20 -0.60
N LEU A 120 11.20 13.41 0.47
CA LEU A 120 11.94 12.14 0.43
C LEU A 120 11.24 11.11 -0.45
N ALA A 121 9.91 10.99 -0.36
CA ALA A 121 9.13 10.08 -1.20
C ALA A 121 9.23 10.44 -2.69
N GLN A 122 9.19 11.71 -3.05
CA GLN A 122 9.34 12.17 -4.44
C GLN A 122 10.72 11.81 -5.01
N LYS A 123 11.78 11.95 -4.20
CA LYS A 123 13.15 11.61 -4.60
C LYS A 123 13.36 10.10 -4.78
N THR A 124 12.78 9.30 -3.89
CA THR A 124 13.08 7.86 -3.79
C THR A 124 12.03 6.95 -4.42
N LYS A 125 10.84 7.49 -4.72
CA LYS A 125 9.71 6.79 -5.36
C LYS A 125 9.33 5.46 -4.67
N PRO A 126 9.03 5.43 -3.36
CA PRO A 126 8.71 4.19 -2.62
C PRO A 126 7.32 3.60 -2.95
N GLY A 127 6.65 4.11 -3.97
CA GLY A 127 5.23 3.91 -4.25
C GLY A 127 4.43 5.19 -4.00
N PRO A 128 3.09 5.12 -4.11
CA PRO A 128 2.24 6.29 -3.95
C PRO A 128 2.38 6.94 -2.56
N PHE A 129 2.61 8.25 -2.56
CA PHE A 129 2.69 9.06 -1.35
C PHE A 129 2.14 10.47 -1.66
N GLY A 130 0.99 10.78 -1.08
CA GLY A 130 0.27 12.04 -1.18
C GLY A 130 0.34 12.87 0.09
N LYS A 131 -0.35 14.02 0.09
CA LYS A 131 -0.32 15.01 1.18
C LYS A 131 -0.82 14.44 2.53
N ARG A 132 -1.79 13.53 2.47
CA ARG A 132 -2.47 12.94 3.63
C ARG A 132 -2.15 11.46 3.82
N THR A 133 -1.19 10.90 3.07
CA THR A 133 -0.81 9.48 3.24
C THR A 133 -0.32 9.19 4.66
N GLY A 134 0.28 10.18 5.34
CA GLY A 134 0.64 10.07 6.76
C GLY A 134 -0.53 9.76 7.70
N GLU A 135 -1.77 10.05 7.31
CA GLU A 135 -2.97 9.74 8.11
C GLU A 135 -3.29 8.23 8.15
N MET A 136 -2.70 7.42 7.26
CA MET A 136 -3.01 5.99 7.18
C MET A 136 -2.45 5.19 8.37
N GLY A 137 -1.45 5.70 9.08
CA GLY A 137 -0.92 5.05 10.28
C GLY A 137 0.37 5.66 10.78
N ASN A 138 1.13 4.89 11.56
CA ASN A 138 2.35 5.40 12.16
C ASN A 138 3.50 5.48 11.14
N TYR A 139 4.26 6.57 11.18
CA TYR A 139 5.46 6.75 10.39
C TYR A 139 6.67 6.96 11.28
N ILE A 140 7.81 6.42 10.87
CA ILE A 140 9.09 6.58 11.54
C ILE A 140 10.18 6.93 10.55
N GLY A 141 11.22 7.60 11.03
CA GLY A 141 12.33 8.00 10.19
C GLY A 141 13.63 8.17 10.94
N ILE A 142 14.69 8.44 10.16
CA ILE A 142 16.02 8.74 10.66
C ILE A 142 16.46 10.05 10.01
N ARG A 143 16.99 10.96 10.83
CA ARG A 143 17.54 12.24 10.38
C ARG A 143 19.07 12.24 10.49
N GLU A 144 19.72 12.91 9.56
CA GLU A 144 21.14 13.23 9.63
C GLU A 144 21.33 14.70 9.27
N GLN A 145 22.01 15.46 10.14
CA GLN A 145 22.18 16.91 10.02
C GLN A 145 20.83 17.66 9.83
N GLY A 146 19.80 17.24 10.57
CA GLY A 146 18.44 17.80 10.49
C GLY A 146 17.61 17.35 9.29
N ARG A 147 18.20 16.67 8.30
CA ARG A 147 17.50 16.21 7.09
C ARG A 147 16.95 14.80 7.25
N LEU A 148 15.72 14.55 6.83
CA LEU A 148 15.15 13.20 6.77
C LEU A 148 15.85 12.39 5.66
N ILE A 149 16.57 11.32 6.05
CA ILE A 149 17.36 10.49 5.13
C ILE A 149 16.75 9.11 4.89
N ALA A 150 15.86 8.65 5.77
CA ALA A 150 15.16 7.39 5.61
C ALA A 150 13.81 7.46 6.34
N MET A 151 12.79 6.80 5.78
CA MET A 151 11.51 6.63 6.45
C MET A 151 10.86 5.30 6.09
N ALA A 152 9.93 4.88 6.94
CA ALA A 152 8.98 3.81 6.70
C ALA A 152 7.69 4.15 7.45
N GLY A 153 6.56 3.60 7.00
CA GLY A 153 5.32 3.78 7.72
C GLY A 153 4.34 2.65 7.56
N GLU A 154 3.18 2.84 8.16
CA GLU A 154 2.04 1.96 8.06
C GLU A 154 1.09 2.45 6.97
N ARG A 155 0.36 1.52 6.34
CA ARG A 155 -0.61 1.84 5.28
C ARG A 155 -1.96 1.16 5.53
N MET A 156 -2.30 0.09 4.82
CA MET A 156 -3.60 -0.57 4.98
C MET A 156 -3.72 -1.19 6.38
N ARG A 157 -4.82 -0.89 7.08
CA ARG A 157 -5.18 -1.51 8.36
C ARG A 157 -6.37 -2.43 8.17
N VAL A 158 -6.15 -3.71 8.40
CA VAL A 158 -7.15 -4.78 8.33
C VAL A 158 -7.29 -5.36 9.74
N ASP A 159 -8.39 -6.03 10.05
CA ASP A 159 -8.54 -6.68 11.36
C ASP A 159 -7.44 -7.73 11.54
N GLY A 160 -6.64 -7.59 12.60
CA GLY A 160 -5.48 -8.43 12.88
C GLY A 160 -4.24 -8.18 12.00
N TYR A 161 -4.25 -7.24 11.06
CA TYR A 161 -3.09 -6.96 10.19
C TYR A 161 -2.83 -5.48 9.95
N VAL A 162 -1.54 -5.14 9.80
CA VAL A 162 -1.10 -3.79 9.41
C VAL A 162 -0.05 -3.90 8.31
N GLU A 163 -0.25 -3.12 7.26
CA GLU A 163 0.69 -3.04 6.15
C GLU A 163 1.88 -2.14 6.48
N ILE A 164 3.11 -2.63 6.31
CA ILE A 164 4.31 -1.80 6.26
C ILE A 164 4.49 -1.30 4.82
N SER A 165 4.68 0.00 4.66
CA SER A 165 4.83 0.65 3.37
C SER A 165 5.75 1.88 3.43
N ALA A 166 5.85 2.58 2.30
CA ALA A 166 6.61 3.81 2.14
C ALA A 166 8.07 3.70 2.65
N VAL A 167 8.67 2.51 2.53
CA VAL A 167 10.05 2.27 2.95
C VAL A 167 10.99 2.88 1.93
N CYS A 168 11.70 3.94 2.29
CA CYS A 168 12.71 4.54 1.45
C CYS A 168 13.93 5.04 2.23
N VAL A 169 15.03 5.11 1.50
CA VAL A 169 16.31 5.63 1.96
C VAL A 169 16.86 6.51 0.84
N ASP A 170 17.27 7.72 1.20
CA ASP A 170 18.00 8.65 0.33
C ASP A 170 19.20 7.95 -0.29
N GLU A 171 19.43 8.18 -1.58
CA GLU A 171 20.37 7.39 -2.37
C GLU A 171 21.80 7.44 -1.81
N ASN A 172 22.18 8.59 -1.22
CA ASN A 172 23.50 8.80 -0.61
C ASN A 172 23.70 8.05 0.73
N TYR A 173 22.64 7.44 1.26
CA TYR A 173 22.61 6.77 2.56
C TYR A 173 22.20 5.29 2.45
N ARG A 174 22.06 4.77 1.22
CA ARG A 174 21.82 3.34 0.96
C ARG A 174 23.03 2.50 1.38
N GLY A 175 22.85 1.19 1.48
CA GLY A 175 23.90 0.25 1.89
C GLY A 175 24.21 0.23 3.39
N ARG A 176 23.60 1.12 4.20
CA ARG A 176 23.82 1.22 5.65
C ARG A 176 22.80 0.45 6.50
N GLY A 177 21.96 -0.40 5.89
CA GLY A 177 20.95 -1.20 6.60
C GLY A 177 19.72 -0.42 7.12
N LEU A 178 19.58 0.88 6.80
CA LEU A 178 18.52 1.75 7.35
C LEU A 178 17.09 1.25 7.08
N ALA A 179 16.80 0.78 5.86
CA ALA A 179 15.49 0.25 5.51
C ALA A 179 15.12 -0.96 6.38
N GLY A 180 16.03 -1.93 6.49
CA GLY A 180 15.80 -3.13 7.31
C GLY A 180 15.62 -2.80 8.80
N ARG A 181 16.35 -1.80 9.29
CA ARG A 181 16.20 -1.29 10.66
C ARG A 181 14.80 -0.71 10.92
N LEU A 182 14.33 0.19 10.05
CA LEU A 182 13.00 0.78 10.16
C LEU A 182 11.89 -0.27 10.08
N ILE A 183 12.01 -1.25 9.18
CA ILE A 183 11.04 -2.35 9.07
C ILE A 183 11.00 -3.17 10.37
N LYS A 184 12.16 -3.49 10.98
CA LYS A 184 12.21 -4.22 12.27
C LYS A 184 11.50 -3.44 13.38
N VAL A 185 11.69 -2.13 13.45
CA VAL A 185 11.02 -1.27 14.45
C VAL A 185 9.50 -1.29 14.24
N LEU A 186 9.01 -1.01 13.03
CA LEU A 186 7.56 -1.04 12.75
C LEU A 186 6.97 -2.42 12.97
N ARG A 187 7.66 -3.47 12.54
CA ARG A 187 7.24 -4.86 12.76
C ARG A 187 7.05 -5.14 14.25
N ARG A 188 8.03 -4.79 15.09
CA ARG A 188 7.94 -4.94 16.55
C ARG A 188 6.75 -4.16 17.12
N GLU A 189 6.54 -2.91 16.69
CA GLU A 189 5.42 -2.08 17.15
C GLU A 189 4.06 -2.66 16.74
N ILE A 190 3.92 -3.19 15.53
CA ILE A 190 2.72 -3.86 15.03
C ILE A 190 2.42 -5.12 15.86
N GLU A 191 3.43 -5.97 16.08
CA GLU A 191 3.29 -7.21 16.85
C GLU A 191 2.96 -6.95 18.33
N GLN A 192 3.49 -5.88 18.93
CA GLN A 192 3.18 -5.45 20.30
C GLN A 192 1.72 -5.03 20.47
N ARG A 193 1.10 -4.47 19.42
CA ARG A 193 -0.33 -4.14 19.41
C ARG A 193 -1.23 -5.35 19.15
N GLY A 194 -0.65 -6.52 18.87
CA GLY A 194 -1.39 -7.75 18.59
C GLY A 194 -1.73 -7.98 17.11
N ASP A 195 -1.33 -7.06 16.22
CA ASP A 195 -1.52 -7.21 14.78
C ASP A 195 -0.36 -7.96 14.13
N THR A 196 -0.59 -8.51 12.93
CA THR A 196 0.40 -9.21 12.10
C THR A 196 0.86 -8.28 10.97
N PRO A 197 2.18 -8.00 10.84
CA PRO A 197 2.68 -7.19 9.74
C PRO A 197 2.59 -7.91 8.40
N PHE A 198 2.22 -7.17 7.37
CA PHE A 198 2.34 -7.59 5.98
C PHE A 198 2.85 -6.45 5.11
N LEU A 199 3.18 -6.73 3.85
CA LEU A 199 3.60 -5.71 2.89
C LEU A 199 3.30 -6.15 1.46
N HIS A 200 3.38 -5.20 0.54
CA HIS A 200 3.32 -5.44 -0.89
C HIS A 200 4.62 -4.98 -1.56
N VAL A 201 5.11 -5.79 -2.49
CA VAL A 201 6.33 -5.51 -3.28
C VAL A 201 6.10 -5.92 -4.72
N PHE A 202 6.59 -5.14 -5.68
CA PHE A 202 6.56 -5.56 -7.09
C PHE A 202 7.39 -6.83 -7.27
N SER A 203 6.87 -7.79 -8.05
CA SER A 203 7.51 -9.10 -8.25
C SER A 203 8.90 -9.01 -8.89
N ASN A 204 9.17 -7.94 -9.63
CA ASN A 204 10.47 -7.68 -10.24
C ASN A 204 11.49 -7.02 -9.29
N ASN A 205 11.10 -6.64 -8.07
CA ASN A 205 11.99 -6.04 -7.08
C ASN A 205 12.64 -7.12 -6.19
N THR A 206 13.50 -7.93 -6.81
CA THR A 206 14.18 -9.06 -6.16
C THR A 206 15.03 -8.63 -4.95
N SER A 207 15.62 -7.43 -5.00
CA SER A 207 16.39 -6.87 -3.88
C SER A 207 15.54 -6.64 -2.63
N ALA A 208 14.37 -6.02 -2.80
CA ALA A 208 13.45 -5.79 -1.69
C ALA A 208 12.85 -7.11 -1.19
N ILE A 209 12.47 -8.02 -2.09
CA ILE A 209 11.98 -9.36 -1.72
C ILE A 209 13.00 -10.08 -0.84
N GLY A 210 14.27 -10.17 -1.25
CA GLY A 210 15.31 -10.81 -0.45
C GLY A 210 15.61 -10.09 0.88
N LEU A 211 15.39 -8.78 0.97
CA LEU A 211 15.40 -8.07 2.26
C LEU A 211 14.25 -8.54 3.15
N TYR A 212 13.02 -8.58 2.64
CA TYR A 212 11.83 -8.96 3.41
C TYR A 212 11.90 -10.41 3.88
N GLU A 213 12.37 -11.34 3.04
CA GLU A 213 12.60 -12.75 3.41
C GLU A 213 13.58 -12.88 4.58
N ARG A 214 14.73 -12.19 4.53
CA ARG A 214 15.68 -12.15 5.66
C ARG A 214 15.11 -11.53 6.93
N LEU A 215 14.09 -10.68 6.77
CA LEU A 215 13.37 -10.09 7.89
C LEU A 215 12.20 -10.97 8.36
N GLY A 216 12.03 -12.18 7.82
CA GLY A 216 11.03 -13.15 8.22
C GLY A 216 9.63 -12.89 7.64
N PHE A 217 9.55 -12.22 6.50
CA PHE A 217 8.32 -12.17 5.70
C PHE A 217 8.32 -13.30 4.67
N GLU A 218 7.18 -13.93 4.48
CA GLU A 218 6.98 -15.03 3.53
C GLU A 218 5.98 -14.62 2.46
N LEU A 219 6.15 -15.10 1.24
CA LEU A 219 5.16 -14.90 0.17
C LEU A 219 3.81 -15.50 0.58
N ARG A 220 2.76 -14.68 0.62
CA ARG A 220 1.38 -15.12 0.87
C ARG A 220 0.61 -15.30 -0.43
N ARG A 221 0.63 -14.27 -1.30
CA ARG A 221 -0.19 -14.20 -2.50
C ARG A 221 0.43 -13.28 -3.54
N THR A 222 0.11 -13.53 -4.81
CA THR A 222 0.42 -12.66 -5.94
C THR A 222 -0.86 -11.99 -6.47
N PHE A 223 -0.77 -10.70 -6.75
CA PHE A 223 -1.84 -9.88 -7.30
C PHE A 223 -1.44 -9.28 -8.65
N GLN A 224 -2.44 -9.06 -9.50
CA GLN A 224 -2.31 -8.15 -10.63
C GLN A 224 -2.64 -6.73 -10.14
N LEU A 225 -1.72 -5.79 -10.31
CA LEU A 225 -1.99 -4.38 -10.08
C LEU A 225 -2.49 -3.77 -11.39
N THR A 226 -3.69 -3.20 -11.35
CA THR A 226 -4.27 -2.51 -12.52
C THR A 226 -4.65 -1.09 -12.20
N ARG A 227 -4.51 -0.18 -13.17
CA ARG A 227 -5.13 1.14 -13.15
C ARG A 227 -6.47 1.05 -13.86
N VAL A 228 -7.53 1.46 -13.16
CA VAL A 228 -8.90 1.48 -13.67
C VAL A 228 -9.36 2.93 -13.80
N GLY A 229 -9.91 3.31 -14.94
CA GLY A 229 -10.44 4.64 -15.21
C GLY A 229 -11.50 4.63 -16.31
N HIS A 230 -12.01 5.81 -16.66
CA HIS A 230 -12.89 5.97 -17.81
C HIS A 230 -12.12 5.73 -19.11
N ALA A 231 -12.77 5.12 -20.10
CA ALA A 231 -12.23 5.03 -21.44
C ALA A 231 -12.14 6.42 -22.08
N ASP A 232 -11.02 6.71 -22.73
CA ASP A 232 -10.85 7.94 -23.47
C ASP A 232 -11.91 8.03 -24.57
N SER A 233 -12.71 9.09 -24.55
CA SER A 233 -13.76 9.35 -25.55
C SER A 233 -13.20 9.60 -26.97
N ARG A 234 -11.88 9.66 -27.14
CA ARG A 234 -11.20 9.79 -28.44
C ARG A 234 -10.92 8.47 -29.15
N SER A 235 -11.10 7.32 -28.48
CA SER A 235 -10.83 6.00 -29.06
C SER A 235 -12.05 5.40 -29.78
N ALA A 236 -13.21 6.07 -29.72
CA ALA A 236 -14.47 5.59 -30.30
C ALA A 236 -14.74 6.08 -31.74
N ALA A 237 -13.80 6.80 -32.37
CA ALA A 237 -13.96 7.37 -33.70
C ALA A 237 -12.96 6.78 -34.70
N VAL A 238 -12.96 5.45 -34.87
CA VAL A 238 -12.51 4.80 -36.10
C VAL A 238 -13.39 3.56 -36.32
N VAL A 239 -14.49 3.75 -37.05
CA VAL A 239 -15.16 2.70 -37.83
C VAL A 239 -15.46 3.32 -39.19
#